data_AF-K1TG79-F1
#
_entry.id   AF-K1TG79-F1
#
_cell.length_a   1.000
_cell.length_b   1.000
_cell.length_c   1.000
_cell.angle_alpha   90.00
_cell.angle_beta   90.00
_cell.angle_gamma   90.00
#
_symmetry.space_group_name_H-M   'P 1'
#
loop_
_entity.id
_entity.type
_entity.pdbx_description
1 polymer ?
#
loop_
_entity_poly.entity_id
_entity_poly.type
_entity_poly.pdbx_seq_one_letter_code
_entity_poly.pdbx_strand_id
1 'polypeptide(L)'
;MKRIYIRDAEQISLQQPLSEEWMSAPVYCREPYARAVDPDFRLWLSPAESRRLGRILKRALVIGRVIADKTGIGTPDAILVGTG
;
A
#
# COMPACT_ATOMS: atom_id res chain seq x y z
N MET A 1 19.73 21.65 -9.19
CA MET A 1 18.51 20.98 -8.69
C MET A 1 18.80 19.47 -8.61
N LYS A 2 18.45 18.78 -7.52
CA LYS A 2 18.61 17.31 -7.44
C LYS A 2 17.43 16.63 -8.15
N ARG A 3 17.69 15.58 -8.90
CA ARG A 3 16.64 14.74 -9.53
C ARG A 3 16.05 13.80 -8.49
N ILE A 4 14.73 13.59 -8.56
CA ILE A 4 13.98 12.71 -7.66
C ILE A 4 13.35 11.62 -8.52
N TYR A 5 13.42 10.38 -8.05
CA TYR A 5 12.90 9.21 -8.75
C TYR A 5 12.07 8.37 -7.78
N ILE A 6 11.00 7.75 -8.29
CA ILE A 6 10.22 6.74 -7.57
C ILE A 6 10.94 5.41 -7.75
N ARG A 7 11.31 4.77 -6.64
CA ARG A 7 12.00 3.47 -6.68
C ARG A 7 11.03 2.28 -6.76
N ASP A 8 9.84 2.46 -6.22
CA ASP A 8 8.77 1.45 -6.20
C ASP A 8 7.45 2.14 -5.86
N ALA A 9 6.32 1.54 -6.27
CA ALA A 9 5.00 2.04 -5.97
C ALA A 9 4.03 0.87 -5.78
N GLU A 10 3.32 0.89 -4.66
CA GLU A 10 2.35 -0.14 -4.29
C GLU A 10 0.99 0.44 -3.99
N GLN A 11 -0.04 -0.39 -4.16
CA GLN A 11 -1.42 0.04 -3.98
C GLN A 11 -2.29 -1.00 -3.27
N ILE A 12 -3.27 -0.47 -2.55
CA ILE A 12 -4.44 -1.20 -2.04
C ILE A 12 -5.67 -0.40 -2.46
N SER A 13 -6.34 -0.88 -3.51
CA SER A 13 -7.50 -0.25 -4.16
C SER A 13 -8.50 -1.32 -4.56
N LEU A 14 -9.43 -1.03 -5.49
CA LEU A 14 -10.33 -2.04 -6.05
C LEU A 14 -9.61 -3.09 -6.92
N GLN A 15 -8.35 -2.83 -7.28
CA GLN A 15 -7.48 -3.74 -8.02
C GLN A 15 -6.97 -4.87 -7.12
N GLN A 16 -6.41 -5.92 -7.72
CA GLN A 16 -5.65 -6.94 -6.99
C GLN A 16 -4.56 -6.24 -6.14
N PRO A 17 -4.58 -6.35 -4.80
CA PRO A 17 -3.69 -5.58 -3.95
C PRO A 17 -2.25 -6.09 -4.05
N LEU A 18 -1.28 -5.18 -3.88
CA LEU A 18 0.16 -5.50 -3.84
C LEU A 18 0.66 -6.25 -5.09
N SER A 19 0.09 -5.89 -6.25
CA SER A 19 0.37 -6.47 -7.56
C SER A 19 0.53 -5.37 -8.60
N GLU A 20 1.26 -5.64 -9.68
CA GLU A 20 1.42 -4.75 -10.85
C GLU A 20 0.39 -5.05 -11.96
N GLU A 21 -0.48 -6.04 -11.77
CA GLU A 21 -1.50 -6.43 -12.78
C GLU A 21 -2.36 -5.25 -13.24
N TRP A 22 -2.64 -4.29 -12.36
CA TRP A 22 -3.40 -3.08 -12.70
C TRP A 22 -2.77 -2.23 -13.82
N MET A 23 -1.47 -2.36 -14.07
CA MET A 23 -0.79 -1.63 -15.15
C MET A 23 -1.08 -2.22 -16.53
N SER A 24 -1.32 -3.53 -16.62
CA SER A 24 -1.52 -4.25 -17.88
C SER A 24 -2.97 -4.68 -18.09
N ALA A 25 -3.69 -4.99 -17.02
CA ALA A 25 -5.07 -5.46 -17.02
C ALA A 25 -5.87 -4.83 -15.86
N PRO A 26 -6.10 -3.50 -15.88
CA PRO A 26 -6.85 -2.83 -14.83
C PRO A 26 -8.31 -3.29 -14.77
N VAL A 27 -8.81 -3.48 -13.56
CA VAL A 27 -10.24 -3.64 -13.26
C VAL A 27 -10.92 -2.29 -13.39
N TYR A 28 -11.98 -2.22 -14.19
CA TYR A 28 -12.81 -1.02 -14.32
C TYR A 28 -14.10 -1.17 -13.51
N CYS A 29 -14.45 -0.13 -12.76
CA CYS A 29 -15.67 -0.06 -11.95
C CYS A 29 -16.54 1.08 -12.48
N ARG A 30 -17.84 0.82 -12.68
CA ARG A 30 -18.82 1.82 -13.18
C ARG A 30 -19.76 2.30 -12.08
N GLU A 31 -19.68 1.68 -10.91
CA GLU A 31 -20.46 1.99 -9.73
C GLU A 31 -19.97 3.32 -9.12
N PRO A 32 -20.87 4.14 -8.54
CA PRO A 32 -20.47 5.38 -7.86
C PRO A 32 -19.52 5.17 -6.68
N TYR A 33 -19.43 3.93 -6.18
CA TYR A 33 -18.59 3.56 -5.06
C TYR A 33 -18.00 2.17 -5.25
N ALA A 34 -16.67 2.10 -5.15
CA ALA A 34 -15.91 0.86 -5.16
C ALA A 34 -15.22 0.66 -3.81
N ARG A 35 -15.26 -0.56 -3.29
CA ARG A 35 -14.46 -0.92 -2.12
C ARG A 35 -13.07 -1.35 -2.56
N ALA A 36 -12.07 -0.99 -1.77
CA ALA A 36 -10.75 -1.57 -1.91
C ALA A 36 -10.74 -3.04 -1.46
N VAL A 37 -9.98 -3.86 -2.18
CA VAL A 37 -9.67 -5.24 -1.85
C VAL A 37 -8.47 -5.24 -0.92
N ASP A 38 -8.70 -5.60 0.35
CA ASP A 38 -7.64 -5.66 1.34
C ASP A 38 -6.83 -6.96 1.20
N PRO A 39 -5.48 -6.92 1.26
CA PRO A 39 -4.68 -8.12 1.34
C PRO A 39 -4.83 -8.76 2.74
N ASP A 40 -4.35 -9.99 2.90
CA ASP A 40 -4.28 -10.61 4.22
C ASP A 40 -3.23 -9.91 5.10
N PHE A 41 -3.67 -8.94 5.89
CA PHE A 41 -2.79 -8.16 6.77
C PHE A 41 -1.98 -9.02 7.76
N ARG A 42 -2.40 -10.26 8.05
CA ARG A 42 -1.68 -11.16 8.98
C ARG A 42 -0.31 -11.56 8.46
N LEU A 43 -0.05 -11.43 7.15
CA LEU A 43 1.25 -11.68 6.55
C LEU A 43 2.30 -10.62 6.96
N TRP A 44 1.87 -9.44 7.43
CA TRP A 44 2.76 -8.33 7.79
C TRP A 44 2.57 -7.80 9.21
N LEU A 45 1.37 -7.92 9.77
CA LEU A 45 1.02 -7.33 11.06
C LEU A 45 0.68 -8.43 12.06
N SER A 46 1.30 -8.35 13.24
CA SER A 46 0.90 -9.17 14.37
C SER A 46 -0.54 -8.82 14.81
N PRO A 47 -1.23 -9.74 15.51
CA PRO A 47 -2.54 -9.44 16.07
C PRO A 47 -2.55 -8.21 16.99
N ALA A 48 -1.46 -7.96 17.72
CA ALA A 48 -1.35 -6.82 18.62
C ALA A 48 -1.27 -5.49 17.86
N GLU A 49 -0.44 -5.40 16.82
CA GLU A 49 -0.33 -4.22 15.95
C GLU A 49 -1.65 -3.99 15.21
N SER A 50 -2.21 -5.04 14.63
CA SER A 50 -3.44 -4.98 13.84
C SER A 50 -4.63 -4.44 14.66
N ARG A 51 -4.74 -4.73 15.97
CA ARG A 51 -5.83 -4.19 16.81
C ARG A 51 -5.69 -2.69 17.10
N ARG A 52 -4.47 -2.13 17.05
CA ARG A 52 -4.21 -0.71 17.35
C ARG A 52 -4.37 0.21 16.13
N LEU A 53 -4.53 -0.36 14.95
CA LEU A 53 -4.55 0.37 13.69
C LEU A 53 -5.94 0.35 13.07
N GLY A 54 -6.46 1.54 12.75
CA GLY A 54 -7.61 1.67 11.85
C GLY A 54 -7.27 1.13 10.45
N ARG A 55 -8.29 0.78 9.66
CA ARG A 55 -8.09 0.13 8.35
C ARG A 55 -7.17 0.91 7.41
N ILE A 56 -7.28 2.24 7.37
CA ILE A 56 -6.42 3.08 6.52
C ILE A 56 -4.94 3.00 6.92
N LEU A 57 -4.65 2.96 8.23
CA LEU A 57 -3.29 2.84 8.73
C LEU A 57 -2.71 1.46 8.48
N LYS A 58 -3.51 0.39 8.56
CA LYS A 58 -3.07 -0.96 8.17
C LYS A 58 -2.61 -0.99 6.71
N ARG A 59 -3.40 -0.39 5.81
CA ARG A 59 -3.07 -0.31 4.39
C ARG A 59 -1.77 0.46 4.16
N ALA A 60 -1.66 1.66 4.71
CA ALA A 60 -0.47 2.49 4.56
C ALA A 60 0.79 1.79 5.09
N LEU A 61 0.68 1.14 6.25
CA LEU A 61 1.80 0.42 6.87
C LEU A 61 2.23 -0.80 6.03
N VAL A 62 1.28 -1.61 5.55
CA VAL A 62 1.59 -2.77 4.70
C VAL A 62 2.19 -2.33 3.36
N ILE A 63 1.66 -1.30 2.71
CA ILE A 63 2.24 -0.70 1.50
C ILE A 63 3.69 -0.28 1.76
N GLY A 64 3.92 0.49 2.83
CA GLY A 64 5.26 0.95 3.19
C GLY A 64 6.23 -0.21 3.46
N ARG A 65 5.75 -1.29 4.11
CA ARG A 65 6.55 -2.49 4.39
C ARG A 65 6.95 -3.22 3.10
N VAL A 66 6.01 -3.41 2.18
CA VAL A 66 6.28 -4.06 0.89
C VAL A 66 7.27 -3.24 0.06
N ILE A 67 7.09 -1.92 -0.02
CA ILE A 67 8.02 -1.01 -0.71
C ILE A 67 9.42 -1.07 -0.07
N ALA A 68 9.51 -1.03 1.26
CA ALA A 68 10.78 -1.14 1.97
C ALA A 68 11.51 -2.45 1.63
N ASP A 69 10.77 -3.56 1.58
CA ASP A 69 11.31 -4.87 1.24
C ASP A 69 11.76 -4.93 -0.24
N LYS A 70 10.95 -4.42 -1.18
CA LYS A 70 11.29 -4.38 -2.62
C LYS A 70 12.48 -3.47 -2.94
N THR A 71 12.56 -2.32 -2.27
CA THR A 71 13.61 -1.32 -2.54
C THR A 71 14.89 -1.56 -1.75
N GLY A 72 14.84 -2.40 -0.72
CA GLY A 72 15.92 -2.61 0.26
C GLY A 72 16.12 -1.43 1.22
N ILE A 73 15.20 -0.46 1.25
CA ILE A 73 15.26 0.69 2.17
C ILE A 73 14.49 0.32 3.45
N GLY A 74 15.20 -0.27 4.43
CA GLY A 74 14.58 -0.74 5.67
C GLY A 74 14.07 0.39 6.58
N THR A 75 14.81 1.49 6.68
CA THR A 75 14.46 2.64 7.53
C THR A 75 14.52 3.92 6.71
N PRO A 76 13.38 4.47 6.27
CA PRO A 76 13.37 5.74 5.56
C PRO A 76 13.71 6.90 6.49
N ASP A 77 14.41 7.92 5.97
CA ASP A 77 14.72 9.15 6.72
C ASP A 77 13.48 9.99 7.04
N ALA A 78 12.45 9.87 6.18
CA ALA A 78 11.20 10.59 6.32
C ALA A 78 10.03 9.76 5.78
N ILE A 79 8.86 9.92 6.41
CA ILE A 79 7.59 9.36 5.95
C ILE A 79 6.61 10.52 5.84
N LEU A 80 5.99 10.66 4.67
CA LEU A 80 4.95 11.65 4.42
C LEU A 80 3.66 10.91 4.08
N VAL A 81 2.59 11.20 4.82
CA VAL A 81 1.27 10.56 4.63
C VAL A 81 0.20 11.64 4.52
N GLY A 82 -0.66 11.52 3.52
CA GLY A 82 -1.90 12.29 3.40
C GLY A 82 -3.11 11.39 3.65
N THR A 83 -4.10 11.90 4.38
CA THR A 83 -5.40 11.23 4.61
C THR A 83 -6.52 12.23 4.37
N GLY A 84 -7.64 11.77 3.79
CA GLY A 84 -8.84 12.56 3.55
C GLY A 84 -10.09 11.72 3.66
#